data_AF-A0A7S4H110-F1
#
_entry.id   AF-A0A7S4H110-F1
#
_cell.length_a   1.000
_cell.length_b   1.000
_cell.length_c   1.000
_cell.angle_alpha   90.00
_cell.angle_beta   90.00
_cell.angle_gamma   90.00
#
_symmetry.space_group_name_H-M   'P 1'
#
loop_
_entity.id
_entity.type
_entity.pdbx_description
1 polymer ?
#
loop_
_entity_poly.entity_id
_entity_poly.type
_entity_poly.pdbx_seq_one_letter_code
_entity_poly.pdbx_strand_id
1 'polypeptide(L)' 'MAIARTKGKLRGKQPKLSDKQQKELCRMRETGQYSINDLAELFAVSRPTVYRTLSRHKQD' A
#
# COMPACT_ATOMS: atom_id res chain seq x y z
N MET A 1 -1.91 22.54 24.94
CA MET A 1 -2.63 22.42 23.66
C MET A 1 -2.09 21.23 22.89
N ALA A 2 -2.77 20.10 23.02
CA ALA A 2 -2.59 18.92 22.20
C ALA A 2 -3.37 19.14 20.89
N ILE A 3 -2.70 19.24 19.74
CA ILE A 3 -3.15 18.96 18.36
C ILE A 3 -1.94 19.28 17.46
N ALA A 4 -0.99 18.35 17.35
CA ALA A 4 0.05 18.37 16.31
C ALA A 4 0.78 17.02 16.25
N ARG A 5 0.04 15.90 16.22
CA ARG A 5 0.60 14.55 15.98
C ARG A 5 -0.27 13.77 14.99
N THR A 6 -0.50 14.31 13.80
CA THR A 6 -1.24 13.56 12.76
C THR A 6 -0.68 13.71 11.35
N LYS A 7 0.36 14.52 11.12
CA LYS A 7 0.99 14.70 9.79
C LYS A 7 2.52 14.56 9.81
N GLY A 8 3.08 13.92 10.84
CA GLY A 8 4.51 13.80 11.05
C GLY A 8 5.08 12.51 10.49
N LYS A 9 5.38 12.47 9.18
CA LYS A 9 6.54 11.78 8.54
C LYS A 9 6.30 11.59 7.03
N LEU A 10 6.78 12.52 6.21
CA LEU A 10 7.20 12.20 4.84
C LEU A 10 8.73 12.08 4.78
N ARG A 11 9.34 11.34 5.71
CA ARG A 11 10.75 10.96 5.59
C ARG A 11 10.81 9.54 5.02
N GLY A 12 10.80 9.46 3.69
CA GLY A 12 10.92 8.22 2.92
C GLY A 12 10.68 8.44 1.42
N LYS A 13 11.16 7.53 0.57
CA LYS A 13 10.85 7.55 -0.87
C LYS A 13 9.34 7.43 -1.07
N GLN A 14 8.76 8.30 -1.89
CA GLN A 14 7.35 8.23 -2.23
C GLN A 14 7.01 6.82 -2.76
N PRO A 15 5.90 6.21 -2.28
CA PRO A 15 5.44 4.95 -2.83
C PRO A 15 5.15 5.07 -4.34
N LYS A 16 5.39 3.98 -5.07
CA LYS A 16 5.16 3.90 -6.52
C LYS A 16 3.67 3.90 -6.89
N LEU A 17 2.80 3.50 -5.96
CA LEU A 17 1.36 3.47 -6.14
C LEU A 17 0.72 4.68 -5.47
N SER A 18 -0.26 5.29 -6.13
CA SER A 18 -1.11 6.32 -5.52
C SER A 18 -1.95 5.77 -4.37
N ASP A 19 -2.44 6.62 -3.48
CA ASP A 19 -3.26 6.17 -2.35
C ASP A 19 -4.52 5.41 -2.79
N LYS A 20 -5.11 5.79 -3.92
CA LYS A 20 -6.24 5.06 -4.53
C LYS A 20 -5.84 3.65 -4.95
N GLN A 21 -4.70 3.51 -5.63
CA GLN A 21 -4.18 2.20 -6.04
C GLN A 21 -3.77 1.34 -4.85
N GLN A 22 -3.21 1.94 -3.79
CA GLN A 22 -2.87 1.21 -2.57
C GLN A 22 -4.12 0.63 -1.91
N LYS A 23 -5.19 1.43 -1.77
CA LYS A 23 -6.48 0.97 -1.23
C LYS A 23 -7.09 -0.13 -2.08
N GLU A 24 -7.09 0.03 -3.40
CA GLU A 24 -7.65 -0.98 -4.30
C GLU A 24 -6.84 -2.29 -4.25
N LEU A 25 -5.51 -2.21 -4.23
CA LEU A 25 -4.65 -3.39 -4.06
C LEU A 25 -4.95 -4.12 -2.75
N CYS A 26 -5.14 -3.40 -1.64
CA CYS A 26 -5.47 -4.00 -0.35
C CYS A 26 -6.86 -4.66 -0.38
N ARG A 27 -7.88 -3.96 -0.92
CA ARG A 27 -9.22 -4.51 -1.11
C ARG A 27 -9.20 -5.80 -1.95
N MET A 28 -8.47 -5.79 -3.07
CA MET A 28 -8.35 -6.98 -3.93
C MET A 28 -7.64 -8.12 -3.20
N ARG A 29 -6.61 -7.83 -2.39
CA ARG A 29 -5.94 -8.85 -1.59
C ARG A 29 -6.86 -9.48 -0.55
N GLU A 30 -7.75 -8.70 0.06
CA GLU A 30 -8.71 -9.15 1.06
C GLU A 30 -9.76 -10.13 0.49
N THR A 31 -10.06 -10.06 -0.82
CA THR A 31 -10.96 -11.03 -1.47
C THR A 31 -10.43 -12.47 -1.46
N GLY A 32 -9.11 -12.65 -1.25
CA GLY A 32 -8.44 -13.96 -1.31
C GLY A 32 -8.34 -14.56 -2.72
N GLN A 33 -8.92 -13.92 -3.74
CA GLN A 33 -8.95 -14.44 -5.12
C GLN A 33 -7.67 -14.19 -5.90
N TYR A 34 -6.82 -13.28 -5.42
CA TYR A 34 -5.60 -12.88 -6.12
C TYR A 34 -4.36 -13.23 -5.30
N SER A 35 -3.40 -13.87 -5.98
CA SER A 35 -2.07 -14.07 -5.44
C SER A 35 -1.26 -12.77 -5.46
N ILE A 36 -0.11 -12.75 -4.79
CA ILE A 36 0.81 -11.60 -4.83
C ILE A 36 1.36 -11.37 -6.25
N ASN A 37 1.47 -12.42 -7.07
CA ASN A 37 1.88 -12.29 -8.48
C ASN A 37 0.81 -11.60 -9.30
N ASP A 38 -0.44 -12.05 -9.19
CA ASP A 38 -1.55 -11.49 -9.97
C ASP A 38 -1.73 -10.00 -9.67
N LEU A 39 -1.59 -9.61 -8.39
CA LEU A 39 -1.61 -8.20 -7.99
C LEU A 39 -0.40 -7.41 -8.50
N ALA A 40 0.77 -8.04 -8.60
CA ALA A 40 1.97 -7.38 -9.13
C ALA A 40 1.79 -7.08 -10.63
N GLU A 41 1.29 -8.05 -11.39
CA GLU A 41 1.02 -7.91 -12.82
C GLU A 41 -0.09 -6.89 -13.10
N LEU A 42 -1.22 -6.99 -12.40
CA LEU A 42 -2.37 -6.10 -12.60
C LEU A 42 -2.03 -4.62 -12.35
N PHE A 43 -1.18 -4.35 -11.36
CA PHE A 43 -0.76 -2.99 -11.03
C PHE A 43 0.54 -2.57 -11.75
N ALA A 44 1.10 -3.42 -12.63
CA ALA A 44 2.38 -3.19 -13.30
C ALA A 44 3.53 -2.81 -12.33
N VAL A 45 3.60 -3.51 -11.19
CA VAL A 45 4.62 -3.31 -10.15
C VAL A 45 5.33 -4.61 -9.82
N SER A 46 6.46 -4.51 -9.11
CA SER A 46 7.17 -5.69 -8.61
C SER A 46 6.50 -6.25 -7.35
N ARG A 47 6.62 -7.57 -7.11
CA ARG A 47 6.14 -8.21 -5.87
C ARG A 47 6.59 -7.50 -4.57
N PRO A 48 7.85 -7.03 -4.44
CA PRO A 48 8.28 -6.24 -3.27
C PRO A 48 7.45 -4.96 -3.05
N THR A 49 6.93 -4.35 -4.12
CA THR A 49 6.04 -3.19 -4.03
C THR A 49 4.68 -3.57 -3.47
N VAL A 50 4.14 -4.73 -3.86
CA VAL A 50 2.90 -5.29 -3.30
C VAL A 50 3.07 -5.56 -1.80
N TYR A 51 4.14 -6.26 -1.39
CA TYR A 51 4.41 -6.54 0.02
C TYR A 51 4.55 -5.26 0.87
N ARG A 52 5.30 -4.27 0.38
CA ARG A 52 5.42 -2.97 1.07
C ARG A 52 4.10 -2.23 1.21
N THR A 53 3.23 -2.34 0.21
CA THR A 53 1.91 -1.69 0.22
C THR A 53 1.02 -2.32 1.28
N LEU A 54 0.94 -3.66 1.30
CA LEU A 54 0.20 -4.40 2.32
C LEU A 54 0.74 -4.18 3.73
N SER A 55 2.08 -4.13 3.89
CA SER A 55 2.72 -3.88 5.18
C SER A 55 2.40 -2.49 5.72
N ARG A 56 2.30 -1.47 4.87
CA ARG A 56 1.95 -0.11 5.29
C ARG A 56 0.48 -0.01 5.70
N HIS A 57 -0.41 -0.67 4.97
CA HIS A 57 -1.85 -0.68 5.28
C HIS A 57 -2.18 -1.40 6.60
N LYS A 58 -1.36 -2.35 7.06
CA LYS A 58 -1.54 -3.01 8.36
C LYS A 58 -1.05 -2.15 9.55
N GLN A 59 -0.26 -1.11 9.29
CA GLN A 59 0.34 -0.26 10.33
C GLN A 59 -0.43 1.06 10.57
N ASP A 60 -1.40 1.37 9.70
CA ASP A 60 -2.43 2.40 9.89
C ASP A 60 -3.64 1.79 10.62
#